data_AF-A0A6I2H642-F1
#
_entry.id   AF-A0A6I2H642-F1
#
_cell.length_a   1.000
_cell.length_b   1.000
_cell.length_c   1.000
_cell.angle_alpha   90.00
_cell.angle_beta   90.00
_cell.angle_gamma   90.00
#
_symmetry.space_group_name_H-M   'P 1'
#
loop_
_entity.id
_entity.type
_entity.pdbx_description
1 polymer ?
#
loop_
_entity_poly.entity_id
_entity_poly.type
_entity_poly.pdbx_seq_one_letter_code
_entity_poly.pdbx_strand_id
1 'polypeptide(L)'
;MNFTLVALGLVKVAFGGAVAAVGILLAFRGLNRILGTDPVGDLRSGNTAAGLVHAASLLALGLLVHNAVQATFDAVDLTFRAPPLPWGQVPRLFLFALLHVTVSLGVGTGVLGAGVLLFDRMTPGLDELAEVRRGNVACALLLSAILVVLALLTGPGLQAALDGLIPFPHLPPNTYVSPR
;
A
#
# COMPACT_ATOMS: atom_id res chain seq x y z
N MET A 1 16.90 -30.32 -2.27
CA MET A 1 16.28 -28.98 -2.44
C MET A 1 14.96 -28.96 -1.69
N ASN A 2 14.64 -27.87 -1.00
CA ASN A 2 13.36 -27.74 -0.32
C ASN A 2 12.30 -27.21 -1.31
N PHE A 3 11.69 -28.12 -2.07
CA PHE A 3 10.71 -27.79 -3.11
C PHE A 3 9.51 -27.00 -2.57
N THR A 4 9.15 -27.19 -1.31
CA THR A 4 8.07 -26.44 -0.63
C THR A 4 8.42 -24.96 -0.49
N LEU A 5 9.64 -24.63 -0.08
CA LEU A 5 10.09 -23.24 0.03
C LEU A 5 10.17 -22.56 -1.34
N VAL A 6 10.59 -23.29 -2.37
CA VAL A 6 10.59 -22.78 -3.74
C VAL A 6 9.18 -22.48 -4.21
N ALA A 7 8.23 -23.40 -4.00
CA ALA A 7 6.83 -23.20 -4.36
C ALA A 7 6.19 -22.01 -3.60
N LEU A 8 6.45 -21.90 -2.30
CA LEU A 8 5.99 -20.76 -1.48
C LEU A 8 6.56 -19.43 -2.00
N GLY A 9 7.85 -19.40 -2.35
CA GLY A 9 8.46 -18.22 -2.95
C GLY A 9 7.78 -17.79 -4.25
N LEU A 10 7.47 -18.74 -5.15
CA LEU A 10 6.75 -18.46 -6.40
C LEU A 10 5.34 -17.92 -6.15
N VAL A 11 4.61 -18.49 -5.18
CA VAL A 11 3.28 -17.99 -4.79
C VAL A 11 3.36 -16.55 -4.26
N LYS A 12 4.35 -16.25 -3.42
CA LYS A 12 4.59 -14.89 -2.91
C LYS A 12 4.90 -13.90 -4.03
N VAL A 13 5.73 -14.27 -5.00
CA VAL A 13 6.02 -13.44 -6.18
C VAL A 13 4.75 -13.18 -6.99
N ALA A 14 3.96 -14.22 -7.27
CA ALA A 14 2.70 -14.07 -8.01
C ALA A 14 1.70 -13.16 -7.27
N PHE A 15 1.59 -13.33 -5.95
CA PHE A 15 0.74 -12.49 -5.10
C PHE A 15 1.22 -11.03 -5.10
N GLY A 16 2.49 -10.78 -4.80
CA GLY A 16 3.06 -9.43 -4.79
C GLY A 16 2.91 -8.73 -6.13
N GLY A 17 3.11 -9.46 -7.24
CA GLY A 17 2.87 -8.96 -8.59
C GLY A 17 1.41 -8.59 -8.85
N ALA A 18 0.45 -9.41 -8.40
CA ALA A 18 -0.97 -9.11 -8.52
C ALA A 18 -1.36 -7.88 -7.70
N VAL A 19 -0.89 -7.78 -6.46
CA VAL A 19 -1.13 -6.61 -5.59
C VAL A 19 -0.53 -5.35 -6.21
N ALA A 20 0.69 -5.43 -6.74
CA ALA A 20 1.33 -4.30 -7.43
C ALA A 20 0.53 -3.86 -8.66
N ALA A 21 0.06 -4.79 -9.50
CA ALA A 21 -0.77 -4.47 -10.66
C ALA A 21 -2.07 -3.77 -10.27
N VAL A 22 -2.78 -4.28 -9.25
CA VAL A 22 -4.00 -3.64 -8.73
C VAL A 22 -3.69 -2.27 -8.13
N GLY A 23 -2.63 -2.15 -7.33
CA GLY A 23 -2.19 -0.90 -6.74
C GLY A 23 -1.88 0.16 -7.81
N ILE A 24 -1.13 -0.20 -8.85
CA ILE A 24 -0.84 0.69 -9.98
C ILE A 24 -2.14 1.17 -10.65
N LEU A 25 -3.08 0.26 -10.90
CA LEU A 25 -4.37 0.62 -11.50
C LEU A 25 -5.19 1.55 -10.60
N LEU A 26 -5.15 1.35 -9.28
CA LEU A 26 -5.84 2.17 -8.30
C LEU A 26 -5.18 3.53 -8.11
N ALA A 27 -3.86 3.63 -8.05
CA ALA A 27 -3.17 4.92 -8.04
C ALA A 27 -3.51 5.72 -9.31
N PHE A 28 -3.52 5.06 -10.46
CA PHE A 28 -3.81 5.73 -11.73
C PHE A 28 -5.29 6.13 -11.89
N ARG A 29 -6.25 5.33 -11.41
CA ARG A 29 -7.70 5.61 -11.54
C ARG A 29 -8.35 6.27 -10.32
N GLY A 30 -8.00 5.82 -9.12
CA GLY A 30 -8.58 6.28 -7.86
C GLY A 30 -8.16 7.71 -7.55
N LEU A 31 -6.88 8.01 -7.69
CA LEU A 31 -6.38 9.36 -7.52
C LEU A 31 -6.92 10.31 -8.60
N ASN A 32 -7.17 9.80 -9.81
CA ASN A 32 -7.81 10.58 -10.86
C ASN A 32 -9.19 11.12 -10.43
N ARG A 33 -10.00 10.28 -9.78
CA ARG A 33 -11.33 10.70 -9.30
C ARG A 33 -11.24 11.74 -8.17
N ILE A 34 -10.17 11.70 -7.37
CA ILE A 34 -9.93 12.66 -6.28
C ILE A 34 -9.36 13.98 -6.81
N LEU A 35 -8.41 13.91 -7.75
CA LEU A 35 -7.73 15.06 -8.33
C LEU A 35 -8.53 15.71 -9.47
N GLY A 36 -9.51 15.02 -10.05
CA GLY A 36 -10.31 15.46 -11.19
C GLY A 36 -9.50 15.68 -12.49
N THR A 37 -8.32 15.07 -12.61
CA THR A 37 -7.41 15.25 -13.75
C THR A 37 -7.81 14.36 -14.94
N ASP A 38 -7.07 14.43 -16.05
CA ASP A 38 -7.12 13.38 -17.08
C ASP A 38 -5.68 12.87 -17.28
N PRO A 39 -5.25 11.82 -16.54
CA PRO A 39 -3.88 11.36 -16.55
C PRO A 39 -3.38 11.03 -17.96
N VAL A 40 -4.25 10.48 -18.81
CA VAL A 40 -3.87 10.10 -20.18
C VAL A 40 -3.74 11.35 -21.04
N GLY A 41 -4.67 12.30 -20.91
CA GLY A 41 -4.60 13.60 -21.59
C GLY A 41 -3.38 14.42 -21.16
N ASP A 42 -3.12 14.51 -19.86
CA ASP A 42 -2.02 15.26 -19.26
C ASP A 42 -0.65 14.68 -19.65
N LEU A 43 -0.52 13.35 -19.67
CA LEU A 43 0.71 12.71 -20.14
C LEU A 43 0.90 12.87 -21.66
N ARG A 44 -0.18 12.81 -22.46
CA ARG A 44 -0.12 13.01 -23.92
C ARG A 44 0.23 14.44 -24.30
N SER A 45 -0.21 15.43 -23.52
CA SER A 45 0.09 16.84 -23.74
C SER A 45 1.51 17.23 -23.32
N GLY A 46 2.26 16.31 -22.69
CA GLY A 46 3.62 16.56 -22.20
C GLY A 46 3.64 17.36 -20.89
N ASN A 47 2.55 17.35 -20.11
CA ASN A 47 2.50 18.01 -18.82
C ASN A 47 3.39 17.27 -17.80
N THR A 48 4.61 17.76 -17.64
CA THR A 48 5.61 17.22 -16.71
C THR A 48 5.16 17.31 -15.25
N ALA A 49 4.42 18.36 -14.88
CA ALA A 49 3.91 18.56 -13.52
C ALA A 49 2.91 17.47 -13.14
N ALA A 50 1.92 17.20 -14.01
CA ALA A 50 0.97 16.11 -13.81
C ALA A 50 1.66 14.75 -13.78
N GLY A 51 2.61 14.52 -14.69
CA GLY A 51 3.40 13.28 -14.71
C GLY A 51 4.16 13.05 -13.40
N LEU A 52 4.72 14.11 -12.80
CA LEU A 52 5.42 14.03 -11.53
C LEU A 52 4.49 13.62 -10.37
N VAL A 53 3.30 14.24 -10.27
CA VAL A 53 2.31 13.89 -9.24
C VAL A 53 1.83 12.45 -9.41
N HIS A 54 1.57 12.01 -10.65
CA HIS A 54 1.18 10.62 -10.91
C HIS A 54 2.29 9.63 -10.53
N ALA A 55 3.55 9.92 -10.88
CA ALA A 55 4.68 9.08 -10.49
C ALA A 55 4.85 9.01 -8.97
N ALA A 56 4.75 10.15 -8.28
CA ALA A 56 4.85 10.21 -6.82
C ALA A 56 3.70 9.47 -6.14
N SER A 57 2.48 9.54 -6.69
CA SER A 57 1.34 8.81 -6.14
C SER A 57 1.47 7.29 -6.28
N LEU A 58 2.00 6.80 -7.42
CA LEU A 58 2.32 5.39 -7.62
C LEU A 58 3.35 4.92 -6.61
N LEU A 59 4.41 5.70 -6.43
CA LEU A 59 5.46 5.43 -5.45
C LEU A 59 4.90 5.40 -4.03
N ALA A 60 4.10 6.41 -3.66
CA ALA A 60 3.52 6.55 -2.34
C ALA A 60 2.55 5.40 -2.01
N LEU A 61 1.67 5.02 -2.95
CA LEU A 61 0.81 3.85 -2.76
C LEU A 61 1.61 2.55 -2.65
N GLY A 62 2.67 2.40 -3.46
CA GLY A 62 3.57 1.26 -3.38
C GLY A 62 4.23 1.14 -1.99
N LEU A 63 4.71 2.25 -1.44
CA LEU A 63 5.30 2.30 -0.09
C LEU A 63 4.28 1.93 1.00
N LEU A 64 3.05 2.43 0.89
CA LEU A 64 1.97 2.11 1.84
C LEU A 64 1.60 0.62 1.83
N VAL A 65 1.49 0.05 0.64
CA VAL A 65 1.06 -1.34 0.46
C VAL A 65 2.20 -2.33 0.72
N HIS A 66 3.46 -1.90 0.60
CA HIS A 66 4.64 -2.73 0.84
C HIS A 66 4.56 -3.44 2.21
N ASN A 67 4.26 -2.69 3.27
CA ASN A 67 4.19 -3.24 4.62
C ASN A 67 3.06 -4.28 4.77
N ALA A 68 1.92 -4.05 4.13
CA ALA A 68 0.79 -5.00 4.13
C ALA A 68 1.12 -6.30 3.38
N VAL A 69 1.88 -6.20 2.28
CA VAL A 69 2.37 -7.38 1.56
C VAL A 69 3.38 -8.16 2.40
N GLN A 70 4.29 -7.49 3.11
CA GLN A 70 5.23 -8.16 4.02
C GLN A 70 4.51 -8.89 5.16
N ALA A 71 3.55 -8.24 5.83
CA ALA A 71 2.75 -8.88 6.87
C ALA A 71 2.02 -10.14 6.36
N THR A 72 1.52 -10.10 5.13
CA THR A 72 0.91 -11.27 4.48
C THR A 72 1.94 -12.38 4.22
N PHE A 73 3.15 -12.02 3.78
CA PHE A 73 4.23 -12.98 3.57
C PHE A 73 4.72 -13.63 4.86
N ASP A 74 4.76 -12.88 5.96
CA ASP A 74 5.09 -13.39 7.28
C ASP A 74 4.02 -14.36 7.78
N ALA A 75 2.74 -14.04 7.60
CA ALA A 75 1.63 -14.94 7.93
C ALA A 75 1.71 -16.27 7.16
N VAL A 76 2.09 -16.21 5.87
CA VAL A 76 2.35 -17.41 5.06
C VAL A 76 3.53 -18.20 5.65
N ASP A 77 4.66 -17.57 5.94
CA ASP A 77 5.83 -18.30 6.46
C ASP A 77 5.54 -18.95 7.80
N LEU A 78 4.84 -18.27 8.71
CA LEU A 78 4.46 -18.80 10.01
C LEU A 78 3.53 -20.01 9.90
N THR A 79 2.57 -19.98 8.97
CA THR A 79 1.61 -21.08 8.75
C THR A 79 2.30 -22.34 8.22
N PHE A 80 3.32 -22.17 7.36
CA PHE A 80 4.02 -23.28 6.70
C PHE A 80 5.33 -23.70 7.39
N ARG A 81 5.69 -23.08 8.53
CA ARG A 81 6.91 -23.39 9.28
C ARG A 81 6.86 -24.69 10.09
N ALA A 82 5.67 -25.12 10.53
CA ALA A 82 5.49 -26.27 11.42
C ALA A 82 4.78 -27.44 10.69
N PRO A 83 5.40 -28.63 10.60
CA PRO A 83 4.69 -29.85 10.19
C PRO A 83 3.63 -30.27 11.22
N PRO A 84 2.51 -30.90 10.81
CA PRO A 84 2.08 -31.20 9.45
C PRO A 84 1.46 -30.00 8.72
N LEU A 85 1.57 -29.99 7.38
CA LEU A 85 0.98 -28.94 6.52
C LEU A 85 -0.54 -28.83 6.76
N PRO A 86 -1.03 -27.72 7.34
CA PRO A 86 -2.43 -27.60 7.70
C PRO A 86 -3.25 -27.15 6.50
N TRP A 87 -3.48 -28.05 5.52
CA TRP A 87 -4.22 -27.75 4.28
C TRP A 87 -5.59 -27.11 4.51
N GLY A 88 -6.25 -27.41 5.64
CA GLY A 88 -7.52 -26.77 6.03
C GLY A 88 -7.42 -25.29 6.40
N GLN A 89 -6.22 -24.75 6.67
CA GLN A 89 -6.00 -23.34 7.01
C GLN A 89 -5.70 -22.47 5.77
N VAL A 90 -5.39 -23.08 4.62
CA VAL A 90 -5.08 -22.37 3.37
C VAL A 90 -6.22 -21.44 2.91
N PRO A 91 -7.51 -21.85 2.93
CA PRO A 91 -8.60 -20.96 2.54
C PRO A 91 -8.72 -19.74 3.47
N ARG A 92 -8.49 -19.93 4.77
CA ARG A 92 -8.53 -18.84 5.76
C ARG A 92 -7.38 -17.86 5.54
N LEU A 93 -6.19 -18.36 5.23
CA LEU A 93 -5.02 -17.54 4.90
C LEU A 93 -5.27 -16.72 3.62
N PHE A 94 -5.85 -17.35 2.59
CA PHE A 94 -6.21 -16.64 1.35
C PHE A 94 -7.23 -15.52 1.59
N LEU A 95 -8.30 -15.80 2.34
CA LEU A 95 -9.30 -14.80 2.70
C LEU A 95 -8.66 -13.64 3.49
N PHE A 96 -7.78 -13.96 4.43
CA PHE A 96 -7.03 -12.97 5.20
C PHE A 96 -6.15 -12.11 4.31
N ALA A 97 -5.35 -12.70 3.43
CA ALA A 97 -4.50 -12.00 2.48
C ALA A 97 -5.31 -11.05 1.60
N LEU A 98 -6.47 -11.50 1.10
CA LEU A 98 -7.36 -10.69 0.27
C LEU A 98 -7.93 -9.51 1.05
N LEU A 99 -8.45 -9.74 2.26
CA LEU A 99 -8.98 -8.69 3.12
C LEU A 99 -7.90 -7.65 3.45
N HIS A 100 -6.73 -8.12 3.89
CA HIS A 100 -5.61 -7.28 4.31
C HIS A 100 -5.13 -6.37 3.17
N VAL A 101 -4.95 -6.93 1.97
CA VAL A 101 -4.60 -6.15 0.77
C VAL A 101 -5.70 -5.15 0.40
N THR A 102 -6.96 -5.57 0.40
CA THR A 102 -8.08 -4.70 0.00
C THR A 102 -8.21 -3.50 0.95
N VAL A 103 -8.12 -3.73 2.25
CA VAL A 103 -8.15 -2.67 3.26
C VAL A 103 -6.91 -1.78 3.14
N SER A 104 -5.72 -2.37 2.98
CA SER A 104 -4.47 -1.60 2.81
C SER A 104 -4.53 -0.66 1.60
N LEU A 105 -4.98 -1.15 0.44
CA LEU A 105 -5.15 -0.35 -0.77
C LEU A 105 -6.20 0.75 -0.59
N GLY A 106 -7.32 0.43 0.07
CA GLY A 106 -8.38 1.40 0.35
C GLY A 106 -7.91 2.53 1.28
N VAL A 107 -7.30 2.17 2.41
CA VAL A 107 -6.75 3.15 3.36
C VAL A 107 -5.61 3.93 2.71
N GLY A 108 -4.72 3.26 1.99
CA GLY A 108 -3.61 3.92 1.30
C GLY A 108 -4.09 4.97 0.30
N THR A 109 -5.11 4.64 -0.50
CA THR A 109 -5.76 5.62 -1.40
C THR A 109 -6.36 6.79 -0.62
N GLY A 110 -7.00 6.52 0.53
CA GLY A 110 -7.53 7.55 1.43
C GLY A 110 -6.45 8.48 2.00
N VAL A 111 -5.30 7.93 2.39
CA VAL A 111 -4.13 8.69 2.87
C VAL A 111 -3.60 9.63 1.77
N LEU A 112 -3.51 9.16 0.53
CA LEU A 112 -3.11 10.01 -0.59
C LEU A 112 -4.12 11.14 -0.83
N GLY A 113 -5.42 10.85 -0.76
CA GLY A 113 -6.46 11.87 -0.84
C GLY A 113 -6.37 12.90 0.30
N ALA A 114 -6.08 12.44 1.52
CA ALA A 114 -5.84 13.34 2.65
C ALA A 114 -4.60 14.23 2.43
N GLY A 115 -3.58 13.74 1.72
CA GLY A 115 -2.42 14.56 1.35
C GLY A 115 -2.74 15.71 0.40
N VAL A 116 -3.64 15.48 -0.55
CA VAL A 116 -4.16 16.53 -1.43
C VAL A 116 -4.93 17.59 -0.61
N LEU A 117 -5.83 17.15 0.28
CA LEU A 117 -6.61 18.04 1.14
C LEU A 117 -5.73 18.83 2.13
N LEU A 118 -4.67 18.20 2.64
CA LEU A 118 -3.71 18.84 3.51
C LEU A 118 -2.96 19.95 2.76
N PHE A 119 -2.57 19.70 1.52
CA PHE A 119 -1.87 20.68 0.71
C PHE A 119 -2.77 21.89 0.42
N ASP A 120 -4.00 21.67 -0.07
CA ASP A 120 -5.02 22.72 -0.29
C ASP A 120 -5.23 23.59 0.97
N ARG A 121 -5.27 22.97 2.15
CA ARG A 121 -5.43 23.69 3.42
C ARG A 121 -4.20 24.51 3.83
N MET A 122 -3.00 24.14 3.37
CA MET A 122 -1.75 24.86 3.64
C MET A 122 -1.52 26.03 2.68
N THR A 123 -2.13 26.00 1.50
CA THR A 123 -1.96 27.03 0.45
C THR A 123 -3.29 27.71 0.09
N PRO A 124 -4.02 28.29 1.07
CA PRO A 124 -5.32 28.90 0.81
C PRO A 124 -5.22 30.01 -0.25
N GLY A 125 -6.02 29.90 -1.30
CA GLY A 125 -6.07 30.87 -2.41
C GLY A 125 -5.26 30.47 -3.64
N LEU A 126 -4.53 29.36 -3.59
CA LEU A 126 -3.98 28.68 -4.76
C LEU A 126 -4.92 27.52 -5.12
N ASP A 127 -5.18 27.29 -6.41
CA ASP A 127 -5.82 26.03 -6.86
C ASP A 127 -4.69 25.12 -7.34
N GLU A 128 -4.15 24.30 -6.44
CA GLU A 128 -2.96 23.49 -6.65
C GLU A 128 -3.18 22.49 -7.81
N LEU A 129 -4.40 21.96 -7.86
CA LEU A 129 -4.84 21.03 -8.88
C LEU A 129 -4.90 21.69 -10.25
N ALA A 130 -5.46 22.90 -10.34
CA ALA A 130 -5.44 23.68 -11.57
C ALA A 130 -4.01 24.06 -11.97
N GLU A 131 -3.14 24.41 -11.01
CA GLU A 131 -1.74 24.74 -11.27
C GLU A 131 -0.96 23.54 -11.83
N VAL A 132 -1.14 22.35 -11.25
CA VAL A 132 -0.55 21.12 -11.78
C VAL A 132 -1.07 20.84 -13.21
N ARG A 133 -2.37 21.02 -13.47
CA ARG A 133 -2.95 20.86 -14.83
C ARG A 133 -2.42 21.88 -15.83
N ARG A 134 -2.01 23.07 -15.38
CA ARG A 134 -1.36 24.10 -16.20
C ARG A 134 0.13 23.85 -16.43
N GLY A 135 0.70 22.79 -15.84
CA GLY A 135 2.11 22.44 -16.01
C GLY A 135 3.03 23.08 -14.97
N ASN A 136 2.50 23.55 -13.84
CA ASN A 136 3.31 24.14 -12.78
C ASN A 136 4.09 23.08 -12.00
N VAL A 137 5.36 22.88 -12.38
CA VAL A 137 6.25 21.88 -11.79
C VAL A 137 6.55 22.15 -10.32
N ALA A 138 6.59 23.42 -9.88
CA ALA A 138 6.86 23.76 -8.49
C ALA A 138 5.75 23.25 -7.56
N CYS A 139 4.48 23.45 -7.95
CA CYS A 139 3.34 22.93 -7.21
C CYS A 139 3.33 21.39 -7.21
N ALA A 140 3.63 20.78 -8.36
CA ALA A 140 3.72 19.33 -8.48
C ALA A 140 4.81 18.72 -7.58
N LEU A 141 5.98 19.37 -7.46
CA LEU A 141 7.07 18.91 -6.61
C LEU A 141 6.66 18.91 -5.13
N LEU A 142 6.04 19.99 -4.65
CA LEU A 142 5.56 20.06 -3.27
C LEU A 142 4.50 18.99 -3.01
N LEU A 143 3.48 18.89 -3.87
CA LEU A 143 2.42 17.88 -3.70
C LEU A 143 3.01 16.46 -3.71
N SER A 144 3.91 16.18 -4.64
CA SER A 144 4.60 14.88 -4.74
C SER A 144 5.38 14.55 -3.45
N ALA A 145 6.11 15.51 -2.90
CA ALA A 145 6.85 15.34 -1.66
C ALA A 145 5.90 15.05 -0.49
N ILE A 146 4.78 15.78 -0.38
CA ILE A 146 3.76 15.56 0.65
C ILE A 146 3.20 14.14 0.58
N LEU A 147 2.85 13.65 -0.62
CA LEU A 147 2.32 12.30 -0.81
C LEU A 147 3.32 11.23 -0.37
N VAL A 148 4.60 11.37 -0.74
CA VAL A 148 5.66 10.42 -0.36
C VAL A 148 5.92 10.47 1.14
N VAL A 149 5.99 11.66 1.75
CA VAL A 149 6.17 11.82 3.19
C VAL A 149 5.01 11.18 3.96
N LEU A 150 3.76 11.42 3.53
CA LEU A 150 2.60 10.78 4.14
C LEU A 150 2.67 9.26 4.04
N ALA A 151 3.03 8.71 2.88
CA ALA A 151 3.19 7.27 2.71
C ALA A 151 4.23 6.68 3.67
N LEU A 152 5.39 7.32 3.79
CA LEU A 152 6.46 6.88 4.69
C LEU A 152 6.05 6.94 6.16
N LEU A 153 5.38 8.01 6.58
CA LEU A 153 5.03 8.23 7.98
C LEU A 153 3.80 7.43 8.42
N THR A 154 2.85 7.19 7.52
CA THR A 154 1.62 6.45 7.84
C THR A 154 1.73 4.95 7.58
N GLY A 155 2.69 4.51 6.75
CA GLY A 155 2.89 3.10 6.41
C GLY A 155 3.02 2.18 7.63
N PRO A 156 3.86 2.48 8.64
CA PRO A 156 3.95 1.67 9.85
C PRO A 156 2.66 1.66 10.69
N GLY A 157 1.96 2.79 10.77
CA GLY A 157 0.68 2.89 11.47
C GLY A 157 -0.42 2.07 10.80
N LEU A 158 -0.46 2.08 9.47
CA LEU A 158 -1.35 1.23 8.69
C LEU A 158 -1.05 -0.25 8.94
N GLN A 159 0.22 -0.64 8.94
CA GLN A 159 0.62 -2.01 9.25
C GLN A 159 0.13 -2.43 10.64
N ALA A 160 0.41 -1.64 11.67
CA ALA A 160 -0.02 -1.94 13.03
C ALA A 160 -1.55 -2.09 13.15
N ALA A 161 -2.32 -1.24 12.47
CA ALA A 161 -3.77 -1.33 12.45
C ALA A 161 -4.27 -2.63 11.78
N LEU A 162 -3.64 -3.02 10.66
CA LEU A 162 -4.00 -4.23 9.94
C LEU A 162 -3.54 -5.51 10.65
N ASP A 163 -2.40 -5.47 11.35
CA ASP A 163 -1.90 -6.55 12.19
C ASP A 163 -2.84 -6.79 13.38
N GLY A 164 -3.48 -5.74 13.90
CA GLY A 164 -4.53 -5.85 14.92
C GLY A 164 -5.78 -6.60 14.46
N LEU A 165 -6.05 -6.69 13.14
CA LEU A 165 -7.09 -7.56 12.60
C LEU A 165 -6.69 -9.04 12.59
N ILE A 166 -5.41 -9.35 12.84
CA ILE A 166 -4.92 -10.72 12.95
C ILE A 166 -5.20 -11.21 14.38
N PRO A 167 -6.00 -12.27 14.57
CA PRO A 167 -6.05 -12.95 15.84
C PRO A 167 -4.72 -13.67 16.05
N PHE A 168 -3.77 -13.03 16.72
CA PHE A 168 -2.54 -13.70 17.13
C PHE A 168 -2.93 -14.90 18.02
N PRO A 169 -2.32 -16.08 17.81
CA PRO A 169 -2.49 -17.19 18.72
C PRO A 169 -2.04 -16.76 20.12
N HIS A 170 -2.94 -16.80 21.09
CA HIS A 170 -2.60 -16.59 22.49
C HIS A 170 -1.65 -17.71 22.93
N LEU A 171 -0.50 -17.33 23.49
CA LEU A 171 0.38 -18.31 24.12
C LEU A 171 -0.38 -18.99 25.28
N PRO A 172 -0.24 -20.32 25.45
CA PRO A 172 -0.82 -21.00 26.60
C PRO A 172 -0.39 -20.30 27.90
N PRO A 173 -1.25 -20.20 28.93
CA PRO A 173 -1.02 -19.37 30.13
C PRO A 173 0.27 -19.64 30.94
N ASN A 174 1.11 -20.62 30.55
CA ASN A 174 2.16 -21.20 31.40
C ASN A 174 3.57 -21.14 30.80
N THR A 175 3.81 -20.38 29.71
CA THR A 175 5.14 -20.27 29.07
C THR A 175 6.04 -19.16 29.64
N TYR A 176 5.59 -18.41 30.65
CA TYR A 176 6.43 -17.45 31.37
C TYR A 176 7.19 -18.12 32.51
N VAL A 177 8.18 -18.95 32.20
CA VAL A 177 9.20 -19.34 33.18
C VAL A 177 10.44 -18.52 32.87
N SER A 178 10.74 -17.53 33.71
CA SER A 178 11.99 -16.79 33.67
C SER A 178 13.18 -17.75 33.81
N PRO A 179 14.26 -17.60 33.02
CA PRO A 179 15.50 -18.32 33.27
C PRO A 179 16.01 -17.92 34.65
N ARG A 180 16.20 -18.89 35.54
CA ARG A 180 16.93 -18.68 36.80
C ARG A 180 18.43 -18.66 36.53
#